data_AF-A0A7S2THW7-F1
#
_entry.id   AF-A0A7S2THW7-F1
#
_cell.length_a   1.000
_cell.length_b   1.000
_cell.length_c   1.000
_cell.angle_alpha   90.00
_cell.angle_beta   90.00
_cell.angle_gamma   90.00
#
_symmetry.space_group_name_H-M   'P 1'
#
loop_
_entity.id
_entity.type
_entity.pdbx_description
1 polymer ?
#
loop_
_entity_poly.entity_id
_entity_poly.type
_entity_poly.pdbx_seq_one_letter_code
_entity_poly.pdbx_strand_id
1 'polypeptide(L)'
;MNVWDTEWSNVYDFTKNGGSGLPRDDGEGKANWSYLPVTTRAVDLLGKHPHEVCQEIKEDEEKQDCPVPPSWGLRPLPKPLAGWTWQQCFVLTPATNTEVLRGIREWVSEGTADIHIKRSRTRPLSGSDLKMILGAMKVKSKSSSGKGKELYIGIELVGRECIKRTMDKFASKTDISSAEELAQQAAGTYFDALAQI
;
A
#
# COMPACT_ATOMS: atom_id res chain seq x y z
N MET A 1 -12.73 10.49 -3.44
CA MET A 1 -11.86 9.31 -3.64
C MET A 1 -10.65 9.48 -2.73
N ASN A 2 -10.33 8.49 -1.89
CA ASN A 2 -9.14 8.59 -1.03
C ASN A 2 -7.95 7.96 -1.76
N VAL A 3 -6.88 8.73 -1.94
CA VAL A 3 -5.70 8.30 -2.70
C VAL A 3 -4.91 7.17 -2.02
N TRP A 4 -5.17 6.92 -0.73
CA TRP A 4 -4.54 5.86 0.04
C TRP A 4 -5.33 4.56 0.07
N ASP A 5 -6.48 4.48 -0.61
CA ASP A 5 -7.25 3.24 -0.78
C ASP A 5 -6.97 2.60 -2.13
N THR A 6 -5.98 1.71 -2.19
CA THR A 6 -5.60 1.03 -3.44
C THR A 6 -5.67 -0.49 -3.31
N GLU A 7 -6.45 -1.14 -4.19
CA GLU A 7 -6.52 -2.60 -4.34
C GLU A 7 -6.52 -3.01 -5.81
N TRP A 8 -5.60 -2.43 -6.57
CA TRP A 8 -5.55 -2.63 -8.02
C TRP A 8 -5.07 -4.03 -8.42
N SER A 9 -4.37 -4.74 -7.53
CA SER A 9 -3.69 -6.01 -7.84
C SER A 9 -4.45 -7.27 -7.40
N ASN A 10 -5.53 -7.15 -6.63
CA ASN A 10 -6.30 -8.31 -6.16
C ASN A 10 -7.45 -8.62 -7.13
N VAL A 11 -7.11 -9.22 -8.26
CA VAL A 11 -8.08 -9.48 -9.34
C VAL A 11 -8.81 -10.79 -9.08
N TYR A 12 -10.12 -10.69 -8.89
CA TYR A 12 -11.01 -11.86 -8.85
C TYR A 12 -11.46 -12.24 -10.27
N ASP A 13 -11.20 -13.48 -10.67
CA ASP A 13 -11.60 -14.01 -11.97
C ASP A 13 -12.79 -14.97 -11.80
N PHE A 14 -14.00 -14.46 -12.10
CA PHE A 14 -15.25 -15.22 -12.04
C PHE A 14 -15.29 -16.42 -13.01
N THR A 15 -14.43 -16.44 -14.03
CA THR A 15 -14.43 -17.45 -15.08
C THR A 15 -13.43 -18.58 -14.84
N LYS A 16 -12.58 -18.45 -13.80
CA LYS A 16 -11.64 -19.48 -13.37
C LYS A 16 -12.39 -20.58 -12.61
N ASN A 17 -13.04 -21.45 -13.37
CA ASN A 17 -13.69 -22.71 -12.96
C ASN A 17 -14.88 -22.58 -11.99
N GLY A 18 -16.01 -22.07 -12.51
CA GLY A 18 -17.32 -22.50 -12.06
C GLY A 18 -17.83 -23.70 -12.87
N GLY A 19 -17.88 -24.88 -12.27
CA GLY A 19 -19.08 -25.73 -12.39
C GLY A 19 -19.21 -26.78 -13.51
N SER A 20 -18.16 -27.22 -14.20
CA SER A 20 -18.27 -28.45 -15.02
C SER A 20 -16.98 -29.24 -14.91
N GLY A 21 -17.00 -30.39 -14.23
CA GLY A 21 -15.84 -31.27 -14.05
C GLY A 21 -15.36 -31.95 -15.33
N LEU A 22 -15.10 -31.17 -16.38
CA LEU A 22 -14.46 -31.61 -17.61
C LEU A 22 -13.17 -30.80 -17.78
N PRO A 23 -12.01 -31.47 -17.99
CA PRO A 23 -10.76 -30.79 -18.28
C PRO A 23 -10.91 -29.96 -19.56
N ARG A 24 -10.42 -28.71 -19.53
CA ARG A 24 -10.21 -27.94 -20.76
C ARG A 24 -8.83 -28.26 -21.32
N ASP A 25 -8.78 -28.44 -22.63
CA ASP A 25 -7.59 -28.85 -23.41
C ASP A 25 -6.63 -27.66 -23.71
N ASP A 26 -6.73 -26.56 -22.96
CA ASP A 26 -5.98 -25.30 -23.19
C ASP A 26 -4.70 -25.15 -22.33
N GLY A 27 -4.26 -26.23 -21.69
CA GLY A 27 -3.04 -26.22 -20.87
C GLY A 27 -3.33 -25.68 -19.47
N GLU A 28 -3.77 -26.60 -18.62
CA GLU A 28 -4.10 -26.47 -17.21
C GLU A 28 -3.33 -25.38 -16.44
N GLY A 29 -4.07 -24.45 -15.84
CA GLY A 29 -3.60 -23.65 -14.69
C GLY A 29 -3.24 -22.18 -14.95
N LYS A 30 -3.26 -21.70 -16.20
CA LYS A 30 -2.91 -20.29 -16.49
C LYS A 30 -4.01 -19.32 -16.01
N ALA A 31 -3.60 -18.18 -15.43
CA ALA A 31 -4.51 -17.11 -15.08
C ALA A 31 -4.89 -16.29 -16.32
N ASN A 32 -6.15 -15.84 -16.42
CA ASN A 32 -6.62 -14.97 -17.52
C ASN A 32 -6.14 -13.51 -17.39
N TRP A 33 -5.40 -13.20 -16.34
CA TRP A 33 -4.90 -11.87 -16.04
C TRP A 33 -3.44 -11.93 -15.60
N SER A 34 -2.73 -10.83 -15.81
CA SER A 34 -1.35 -10.65 -15.37
C SER A 34 -1.11 -9.19 -15.00
N TYR A 35 -0.05 -8.93 -14.24
CA TYR A 35 0.36 -7.56 -13.97
C TYR A 35 1.18 -7.00 -15.14
N LEU A 36 0.95 -5.73 -15.48
CA LEU A 36 1.86 -5.00 -16.37
C LEU A 36 3.29 -5.01 -15.80
N PRO A 37 4.35 -5.07 -16.63
CA PRO A 37 5.73 -4.94 -16.17
C PRO A 37 5.95 -3.68 -15.33
N VAL A 38 6.76 -3.74 -14.27
CA VAL A 38 7.07 -2.57 -13.42
C VAL A 38 7.80 -1.44 -14.17
N THR A 39 8.43 -1.77 -15.30
CA THR A 39 9.13 -0.84 -16.19
C THR A 39 8.20 -0.15 -17.20
N THR A 40 6.91 -0.51 -17.22
CA THR A 40 5.95 0.05 -18.17
C THR A 40 5.72 1.52 -17.85
N ARG A 41 5.86 2.40 -18.85
CA ARG A 41 5.51 3.81 -18.73
C ARG A 41 4.06 4.01 -19.13
N ALA A 42 3.33 4.84 -18.39
CA ALA A 42 1.92 5.12 -18.67
C ALA A 42 1.70 5.64 -20.11
N VAL A 43 2.56 6.57 -20.56
CA VAL A 43 2.56 7.13 -21.93
C VAL A 43 2.63 6.09 -23.04
N ASP A 44 3.32 4.97 -22.81
CA ASP A 44 3.47 3.92 -23.83
C ASP A 44 2.16 3.12 -24.01
N LEU A 45 1.28 3.13 -23.01
CA LEU A 45 -0.01 2.44 -23.04
C LEU A 45 -1.18 3.35 -23.42
N LEU A 46 -1.19 4.57 -22.88
CA LEU A 46 -2.30 5.51 -23.04
C LEU A 46 -2.15 6.39 -24.30
N GLY A 47 -0.93 6.47 -24.85
CA GLY A 47 -0.59 7.39 -25.93
C GLY A 47 -0.55 8.85 -25.45
N LYS A 48 -0.06 9.75 -26.30
CA LYS A 48 -0.24 11.20 -26.09
C LYS A 48 -1.60 11.59 -26.67
N HIS A 49 -2.44 12.27 -25.90
CA HIS A 49 -3.76 12.70 -26.37
C HIS A 49 -3.64 13.51 -27.68
N PRO A 50 -4.22 13.05 -28.80
CA PRO A 50 -4.11 13.76 -30.08
C PRO A 50 -5.11 14.92 -30.22
N HIS A 51 -5.95 15.18 -29.22
CA HIS A 51 -7.06 16.12 -29.34
C HIS A 51 -6.76 17.48 -28.72
N GLU A 52 -6.93 18.53 -29.53
CA GLU A 52 -6.78 19.96 -29.18
C GLU A 52 -7.59 20.37 -27.93
N VAL A 53 -8.67 19.66 -27.62
CA VAL A 53 -9.54 19.92 -26.46
C VAL A 53 -8.88 19.56 -25.11
N CYS A 54 -7.88 18.68 -25.10
CA CYS A 54 -7.18 18.27 -23.87
C CYS A 54 -5.90 19.08 -23.60
N GLN A 55 -5.54 20.05 -24.44
CA GLN A 55 -4.29 20.83 -24.30
C GLN A 55 -4.26 21.71 -23.05
N GLU A 56 -5.42 22.03 -22.46
CA GLU A 56 -5.51 22.79 -21.22
C GLU A 56 -5.21 21.95 -19.96
N ILE A 57 -5.16 20.62 -20.09
CA ILE A 57 -4.78 19.72 -19.00
C ILE A 57 -3.26 19.58 -19.03
N LYS A 58 -2.59 20.19 -18.04
CA LYS A 58 -1.15 19.97 -17.82
C LYS A 58 -0.93 18.57 -17.28
N GLU A 59 -0.66 17.63 -18.17
CA GLU A 59 -0.20 16.29 -17.81
C GLU A 59 1.28 16.35 -17.44
N ASP A 60 1.56 16.57 -16.15
CA ASP A 60 2.91 16.43 -15.61
C ASP A 60 3.19 14.94 -15.29
N GLU A 61 3.33 14.10 -16.32
CA GLU A 61 3.70 12.68 -16.16
C GLU A 61 5.19 12.50 -15.78
N GLU A 62 6.04 13.49 -16.11
CA GLU A 62 7.49 13.41 -15.89
C GLU A 62 7.94 13.77 -14.46
N LYS A 63 7.04 14.27 -13.61
CA LYS A 63 7.37 14.71 -12.26
C LYS A 63 6.33 14.23 -11.28
N GLN A 64 6.75 13.42 -10.29
CA GLN A 64 6.40 13.38 -8.85
C GLN A 64 4.96 13.69 -8.34
N ASP A 65 4.01 14.05 -9.19
CA ASP A 65 2.69 14.58 -8.88
C ASP A 65 1.58 13.54 -9.08
N CYS A 66 1.94 12.26 -9.25
CA CYS A 66 0.97 11.17 -9.23
C CYS A 66 0.18 11.21 -7.90
N PRO A 67 -1.12 11.58 -7.91
CA PRO A 67 -1.86 11.84 -6.69
C PRO A 67 -2.01 10.59 -5.82
N VAL A 68 -1.99 9.42 -6.47
CA VAL A 68 -2.02 8.10 -5.85
C VAL A 68 -0.57 7.60 -5.69
N PRO A 69 -0.09 7.36 -4.46
CA PRO A 69 1.25 6.84 -4.28
C PRO A 69 1.37 5.44 -4.93
N PRO A 70 2.45 5.16 -5.69
CA PRO A 70 2.61 3.86 -6.33
C PRO A 70 2.73 2.77 -5.28
N SER A 71 1.89 1.75 -5.39
CA SER A 71 1.90 0.58 -4.50
C SER A 71 2.25 -0.70 -5.24
N TRP A 72 2.99 -1.58 -4.56
CA TRP A 72 3.43 -2.88 -5.07
C TRP A 72 2.28 -3.90 -5.12
N GLY A 73 1.26 -3.72 -4.28
CA GLY A 73 0.11 -4.60 -4.20
C GLY A 73 0.51 -6.05 -3.87
N LEU A 74 -0.06 -6.98 -4.62
CA LEU A 74 0.24 -8.41 -4.56
C LEU A 74 1.32 -8.85 -5.55
N ARG A 75 2.10 -7.91 -6.12
CA ARG A 75 3.25 -8.28 -6.95
C ARG A 75 4.29 -9.01 -6.09
N PRO A 76 4.96 -10.05 -6.62
CA PRO A 76 6.15 -10.59 -5.99
C PRO A 76 7.18 -9.48 -5.80
N LEU A 77 7.78 -9.40 -4.61
CA LEU A 77 8.90 -8.49 -4.39
C LEU A 77 10.12 -8.99 -5.18
N PRO A 78 10.94 -8.08 -5.73
CA PRO A 78 12.15 -8.48 -6.43
C PRO A 78 13.09 -9.21 -5.46
N LYS A 79 13.95 -10.10 -5.96
CA LYS A 79 14.91 -10.77 -5.07
C LYS A 79 15.78 -9.72 -4.38
N PRO A 80 15.97 -9.81 -3.05
CA PRO A 80 16.96 -8.97 -2.40
C PRO A 80 18.34 -9.17 -3.07
N LEU A 81 19.05 -8.07 -3.31
CA LEU A 81 20.51 -8.08 -3.49
C LEU A 81 21.23 -8.92 -2.40
N ALA A 82 22.46 -9.35 -2.64
CA ALA A 82 23.19 -10.17 -1.67
C ALA A 82 23.37 -9.43 -0.32
N GLY A 83 23.02 -10.09 0.80
CA GLY A 83 23.34 -9.62 2.16
C GLY A 83 22.24 -8.85 2.90
N TRP A 84 21.00 -8.85 2.42
CA TRP A 84 19.85 -8.26 3.12
C TRP A 84 18.54 -9.03 2.82
N THR A 85 17.51 -8.80 3.63
CA THR A 85 16.16 -9.34 3.44
C THR A 85 15.16 -8.18 3.35
N TRP A 86 14.03 -8.41 2.67
CA TRP A 86 12.90 -7.50 2.78
C TRP A 86 12.36 -7.55 4.20
N GLN A 87 12.25 -6.38 4.83
CA GLN A 87 11.62 -6.22 6.13
C GLN A 87 10.28 -5.51 5.94
N GLN A 88 9.24 -6.04 6.57
CA GLN A 88 7.94 -5.37 6.63
C GLN A 88 7.87 -4.35 7.78
N CYS A 89 7.22 -3.22 7.52
CA CYS A 89 6.89 -2.20 8.51
C CYS A 89 5.42 -1.79 8.36
N PHE A 90 4.74 -1.54 9.48
CA PHE A 90 3.39 -1.03 9.50
C PHE A 90 3.36 0.37 10.13
N VAL A 91 2.76 1.31 9.41
CA VAL A 91 2.55 2.69 9.85
C VAL A 91 1.06 2.93 10.01
N LEU A 92 0.66 3.48 11.16
CA LEU A 92 -0.71 3.89 11.42
C LEU A 92 -0.73 5.39 11.74
N THR A 93 -1.39 6.18 10.89
CA THR A 93 -1.42 7.64 11.03
C THR A 93 -2.84 8.19 10.88
N PRO A 94 -3.22 9.25 11.62
CA PRO A 94 -4.44 9.99 11.31
C PRO A 94 -4.41 10.51 9.86
N ALA A 95 -5.55 10.50 9.18
CA ALA A 95 -5.67 11.00 7.81
C ALA A 95 -5.38 12.51 7.68
N THR A 96 -5.46 13.24 8.81
CA THR A 96 -5.10 14.65 8.93
C THR A 96 -3.60 14.91 8.97
N ASN A 97 -2.78 13.87 9.17
CA ASN A 97 -1.32 13.98 9.25
C ASN A 97 -0.69 14.04 7.85
N THR A 98 -0.94 15.15 7.15
CA THR A 98 -0.47 15.38 5.78
C THR A 98 1.04 15.35 5.66
N GLU A 99 1.78 15.69 6.72
CA GLU A 99 3.24 15.67 6.73
C GLU A 99 3.80 14.26 6.57
N VAL A 100 3.30 13.30 7.36
CA VAL A 100 3.72 11.88 7.26
C VAL A 100 3.32 11.28 5.93
N LEU A 101 2.08 11.54 5.49
CA LEU A 101 1.55 11.00 4.23
C LEU A 101 2.35 11.51 3.02
N ARG A 102 2.62 12.81 2.98
CA ARG A 102 3.47 13.42 1.95
C ARG A 102 4.89 12.87 2.01
N GLY A 103 5.48 12.79 3.20
CA GLY A 103 6.85 12.30 3.37
C GLY A 103 7.04 10.83 2.97
N ILE A 104 6.04 9.97 3.19
CA ILE A 104 6.03 8.58 2.69
C ILE A 104 5.91 8.56 1.17
N ARG A 105 4.98 9.35 0.59
CA ARG A 105 4.79 9.43 -0.86
C ARG A 105 6.06 9.88 -1.57
N GLU A 106 6.67 10.97 -1.10
CA GLU A 106 7.95 11.48 -1.63
C GLU A 106 9.04 10.42 -1.52
N TRP A 107 9.18 9.76 -0.37
CA TRP A 107 10.21 8.75 -0.15
C TRP A 107 10.12 7.56 -1.13
N VAL A 108 8.91 7.07 -1.38
CA VAL A 108 8.68 5.95 -2.30
C VAL A 108 8.82 6.41 -3.75
N SER A 109 8.48 7.66 -4.05
CA SER A 109 8.55 8.25 -5.40
C SER A 109 9.97 8.69 -5.79
N GLU A 110 10.85 8.96 -4.81
CA GLU A 110 12.28 9.22 -5.02
C GLU A 110 13.00 8.03 -5.67
N GLY A 111 12.35 6.87 -5.75
CA GLY A 111 12.87 5.72 -6.50
C GLY A 111 14.06 5.06 -5.82
N THR A 112 14.26 5.29 -4.52
CA THR A 112 15.15 4.43 -3.74
C THR A 112 14.57 3.03 -3.80
N ALA A 113 15.16 2.15 -4.61
CA ALA A 113 14.64 0.82 -4.98
C ALA A 113 14.43 -0.15 -3.79
N ASP A 114 14.60 0.33 -2.57
CA ASP A 114 14.72 -0.41 -1.35
C ASP A 114 13.59 -0.14 -0.35
N ILE A 115 12.60 0.71 -0.65
CA ILE A 115 11.37 0.92 0.14
C ILE A 115 10.17 1.02 -0.81
N HIS A 116 9.13 0.23 -0.56
CA HIS A 116 7.90 0.20 -1.36
C HIS A 116 6.68 0.23 -0.45
N ILE A 117 5.60 0.89 -0.89
CA ILE A 117 4.27 0.70 -0.30
C ILE A 117 3.74 -0.62 -0.83
N LYS A 118 3.52 -1.61 0.03
CA LYS A 118 2.88 -2.86 -0.36
C LYS A 118 1.37 -2.69 -0.50
N ARG A 119 0.72 -2.16 0.53
CA ARG A 119 -0.71 -1.81 0.51
C ARG A 119 -1.00 -0.68 1.48
N SER A 120 -2.06 0.07 1.22
CA SER A 120 -2.57 1.09 2.12
C SER A 120 -4.10 1.09 2.10
N ARG A 121 -4.69 1.50 3.22
CA ARG A 121 -6.14 1.71 3.35
C ARG A 121 -6.44 2.86 4.29
N THR A 122 -7.51 3.56 4.01
CA THR A 122 -8.11 4.55 4.89
C THR A 122 -9.33 3.96 5.56
N ARG A 123 -9.43 4.06 6.89
CA ARG A 123 -10.57 3.55 7.65
C ARG A 123 -10.98 4.46 8.80
N PRO A 124 -12.28 4.64 9.03
CA PRO A 124 -12.77 5.22 10.27
C PRO A 124 -12.59 4.21 11.41
N LEU A 125 -11.65 4.48 12.31
CA LEU A 125 -11.34 3.63 13.46
C LEU A 125 -11.97 4.18 14.73
N SER A 126 -12.60 3.29 15.50
CA SER A 126 -13.02 3.58 16.87
C SER A 126 -11.86 3.46 17.85
N GLY A 127 -12.06 3.94 19.09
CA GLY A 127 -11.07 3.75 20.15
C GLY A 127 -10.76 2.28 20.49
N SER A 128 -11.71 1.34 20.28
CA SER A 128 -11.45 -0.09 20.43
C SER A 128 -10.59 -0.64 19.30
N ASP A 129 -10.84 -0.22 18.05
CA ASP A 129 -10.05 -0.65 16.90
C ASP A 129 -8.60 -0.19 17.04
N LEU A 130 -8.40 1.08 17.44
CA LEU A 130 -7.08 1.62 17.72
C LEU A 130 -6.34 0.85 18.81
N LYS A 131 -7.03 0.49 19.90
CA LYS A 131 -6.43 -0.33 20.98
C LYS A 131 -5.99 -1.70 20.48
N MET A 132 -6.79 -2.34 19.62
CA MET A 132 -6.43 -3.64 19.04
C MET A 132 -5.18 -3.53 18.16
N ILE A 133 -5.16 -2.55 17.24
CA ILE A 133 -4.04 -2.37 16.31
C ILE A 133 -2.76 -1.97 17.06
N LEU A 134 -2.83 -0.97 17.95
CA LEU A 134 -1.68 -0.51 18.71
C LEU A 134 -1.18 -1.56 19.71
N GLY A 135 -2.09 -2.38 20.24
CA GLY A 135 -1.76 -3.58 21.02
C GLY A 135 -0.94 -4.58 20.21
N ALA A 136 -1.34 -4.85 18.97
CA ALA A 136 -0.57 -5.70 18.04
C ALA A 136 0.81 -5.09 17.70
N MET A 137 0.91 -3.76 17.63
CA MET A 137 2.19 -3.06 17.42
C MET A 137 3.06 -2.98 18.69
N LYS A 138 2.51 -3.31 19.87
CA LYS A 138 3.08 -3.02 21.19
C LYS A 138 3.50 -1.55 21.38
N VAL A 139 2.74 -0.63 20.80
CA VAL A 139 2.98 0.81 20.89
C VAL A 139 2.00 1.43 21.89
N LYS A 140 2.51 2.31 22.76
CA LYS A 140 1.63 3.16 23.58
C LYS A 140 1.04 4.24 22.68
N SER A 141 -0.29 4.22 22.53
CA SER A 141 -1.05 5.18 21.72
C SER A 141 -0.58 6.61 21.94
N LYS A 142 -0.13 7.28 20.86
CA LYS A 142 0.10 8.74 20.88
C LYS A 142 -1.17 9.53 20.60
N SER A 143 -2.23 8.87 20.11
CA SER A 143 -3.50 9.51 19.81
C SER A 143 -4.37 9.68 21.04
N SER A 144 -5.01 10.86 21.13
CA SER A 144 -6.03 11.18 22.12
C SER A 144 -7.31 10.40 21.83
N SER A 145 -7.86 9.71 22.82
CA SER A 145 -9.15 9.04 22.70
C SER A 145 -10.29 10.06 22.51
N GLY A 146 -10.57 10.44 21.26
CA GLY A 146 -11.75 11.21 20.91
C GLY A 146 -13.03 10.39 21.09
N LYS A 147 -14.16 11.05 21.37
CA LYS A 147 -15.49 10.44 21.29
C LYS A 147 -15.89 10.36 19.82
N GLY A 148 -15.76 9.20 19.19
CA GLY A 148 -16.19 8.96 17.80
C GLY A 148 -15.23 8.05 17.03
N LYS A 149 -15.58 7.74 15.78
CA LYS A 149 -14.64 7.14 14.84
C LYS A 149 -13.82 8.26 14.19
N GLU A 150 -12.51 8.12 14.18
CA GLU A 150 -11.58 9.04 13.49
C GLU A 150 -10.99 8.35 12.26
N LEU A 151 -10.71 9.12 11.22
CA LEU A 151 -10.19 8.58 9.96
C LEU A 151 -8.68 8.36 10.07
N TYR A 152 -8.25 7.12 9.93
CA TYR A 152 -6.84 6.70 9.94
C TYR A 152 -6.44 6.10 8.61
N ILE A 153 -5.15 6.16 8.33
CA ILE A 153 -4.50 5.52 7.19
C ILE A 153 -3.48 4.54 7.74
N GLY A 154 -3.66 3.27 7.39
CA GLY A 154 -2.69 2.21 7.64
C GLY A 154 -1.92 1.93 6.36
N ILE A 155 -0.59 1.88 6.49
CA ILE A 155 0.34 1.72 5.36
C ILE A 155 1.27 0.56 5.70
N GLU A 156 1.27 -0.47 4.86
CA GLU A 156 2.25 -1.55 4.89
C GLU A 156 3.40 -1.18 3.96
N LEU A 157 4.56 -0.94 4.54
CA LEU A 157 5.82 -0.70 3.83
C LEU A 157 6.65 -1.98 3.82
N VAL A 158 7.41 -2.18 2.75
CA VAL A 158 8.38 -3.26 2.63
C VAL A 158 9.69 -2.70 2.11
N GLY A 159 10.79 -3.04 2.77
CA GLY A 159 12.07 -2.45 2.41
C GLY A 159 13.27 -2.94 3.21
N ARG A 160 14.45 -2.45 2.86
CA ARG A 160 15.65 -2.61 3.69
C ARG A 160 15.52 -1.81 4.96
N GLU A 161 15.79 -2.47 6.09
CA GLU A 161 15.80 -1.81 7.41
C GLU A 161 14.53 -0.96 7.58
N CYS A 162 13.41 -1.45 7.03
CA CYS A 162 12.21 -0.66 6.80
C CYS A 162 11.70 -0.08 8.11
N ILE A 163 11.73 -0.87 9.18
CA ILE A 163 11.31 -0.43 10.52
C ILE A 163 12.20 0.70 11.02
N LYS A 164 13.52 0.47 11.05
CA LYS A 164 14.50 1.44 11.56
C LYS A 164 14.41 2.76 10.79
N ARG A 165 14.42 2.71 9.46
CA ARG A 165 14.39 3.91 8.61
C ARG A 165 13.07 4.67 8.71
N THR A 166 11.95 3.93 8.81
CA THR A 166 10.63 4.57 9.02
C THR A 166 10.57 5.23 10.39
N MET A 167 11.14 4.61 11.43
CA MET A 167 11.26 5.22 12.75
C MET A 167 12.14 6.48 12.73
N ASP A 168 13.33 6.41 12.14
CA ASP A 168 14.26 7.54 12.05
C ASP A 168 13.61 8.74 11.34
N LYS A 169 12.76 8.49 10.34
CA LYS A 169 12.10 9.53 9.54
C LYS A 169 10.80 10.06 10.17
N PHE A 170 10.01 9.20 10.84
CA PHE A 170 8.62 9.53 11.21
C PHE A 170 8.22 9.21 12.66
N ALA A 171 9.06 8.59 13.50
CA ALA A 171 8.64 8.11 14.82
C ALA A 171 8.09 9.20 15.75
N SER A 172 8.51 10.45 15.61
CA SER A 172 7.97 11.57 16.41
C SER A 172 6.56 12.00 15.99
N LYS A 173 6.10 11.60 14.79
CA LYS A 173 4.90 12.11 14.14
C LYS A 173 3.81 11.07 13.96
N THR A 174 4.10 9.78 14.11
CA THR A 174 3.13 8.69 13.86
C THR A 174 3.46 7.42 14.64
N ASP A 175 2.53 6.47 14.66
CA ASP A 175 2.69 5.16 15.28
C ASP A 175 3.27 4.17 14.26
N ILE A 176 4.36 3.50 14.63
CA ILE A 176 5.14 2.61 13.75
C ILE A 176 5.44 1.31 14.50
N SER A 177 5.30 0.17 13.81
CA SER A 177 5.62 -1.15 14.36
C SER A 177 7.11 -1.25 14.70
N SER A 178 7.46 -1.77 15.88
CA SER A 178 8.85 -1.86 16.36
C SER A 178 9.60 -3.13 15.99
N ALA A 179 8.89 -4.14 15.50
CA ALA A 179 9.46 -5.38 15.01
C ALA A 179 8.61 -5.91 13.84
N GLU A 180 9.20 -6.78 13.03
CA GLU A 180 8.58 -7.27 11.80
C GLU A 180 7.37 -8.16 12.09
N GLU A 181 7.47 -9.00 13.11
CA GLU A 181 6.35 -9.85 13.55
C GLU A 181 5.17 -8.99 14.03
N LEU A 182 5.46 -7.87 14.69
CA LEU A 182 4.45 -6.91 15.13
C LEU A 182 3.84 -6.15 13.94
N ALA A 183 4.67 -5.83 12.92
CA ALA A 183 4.20 -5.23 11.68
C ALA A 183 3.21 -6.16 10.95
N GLN A 184 3.51 -7.46 10.89
CA GLN A 184 2.64 -8.46 10.28
C GLN A 184 1.33 -8.64 11.05
N GLN A 185 1.40 -8.72 12.39
CA GLN A 185 0.20 -8.83 13.24
C GLN A 185 -0.70 -7.59 13.15
N ALA A 186 -0.10 -6.40 13.15
CA ALA A 186 -0.84 -5.14 13.03
C ALA A 186 -1.47 -4.98 11.64
N ALA A 187 -0.73 -5.31 10.58
CA ALA A 187 -1.24 -5.33 9.22
C ALA A 187 -2.39 -6.33 9.07
N GLY A 188 -2.26 -7.55 9.58
CA GLY A 188 -3.34 -8.54 9.56
C GLY A 188 -4.59 -8.07 10.32
N THR A 189 -4.40 -7.45 11.48
CA THR A 189 -5.51 -6.85 12.25
C THR A 189 -6.19 -5.73 11.45
N TYR A 190 -5.42 -4.80 10.91
CA TYR A 190 -5.93 -3.60 10.24
C TYR A 190 -6.58 -3.90 8.89
N PHE A 191 -5.91 -4.69 8.05
CA PHE A 191 -6.35 -4.94 6.67
C PHE A 191 -7.29 -6.12 6.52
N ASP A 192 -7.19 -7.14 7.39
CA ASP A 192 -7.90 -8.40 7.18
C ASP A 192 -9.01 -8.59 8.22
N ALA A 193 -8.71 -8.47 9.53
CA ALA A 193 -9.69 -8.69 10.59
C ALA A 193 -10.76 -7.57 10.64
N LEU A 194 -10.34 -6.31 10.56
CA LEU A 194 -11.27 -5.17 10.56
C LEU A 194 -11.97 -4.96 9.22
N ALA A 195 -11.67 -5.76 8.19
CA ALA A 195 -12.31 -5.65 6.86
C ALA A 195 -13.58 -6.49 6.72
N GLN A 196 -13.82 -7.41 7.65
CA GLN A 196 -14.93 -8.35 7.64
C GLN A 196 -16.16 -7.83 8.41
N ILE A 197 -16.12 -6.58 8.88
CA ILE A 197 -17.17 -5.89 9.65
C ILE A 197 -17.65 -4.68 8.84
#